data_AF-A0A368TI24-F1
#
_entry.id   AF-A0A368TI24-F1
#
_cell.length_a   1.000
_cell.length_b   1.000
_cell.length_c   1.000
_cell.angle_alpha   90.00
_cell.angle_beta   90.00
_cell.angle_gamma   90.00
#
_symmetry.space_group_name_H-M   'P 1'
#
loop_
_entity.id
_entity.type
_entity.pdbx_description
1 polymer ?
#
loop_
_entity_poly.entity_id
_entity_poly.type
_entity_poly.pdbx_seq_one_letter_code
_entity_poly.pdbx_strand_id
1 'polypeptide(L)' 'MMTENVEMEIFVDGEDIDTKEFVQNVIGRAIVGAVSTLRGVSDDWQEIDVKVKRK' A
#
# COMPACT_ATOMS: atom_id res chain seq x y z
N MET A 1 -11.16 -8.24 12.53
CA MET A 1 -10.17 -7.75 11.54
C MET A 1 -10.40 -8.57 10.29
N MET A 2 -11.18 -8.05 9.34
CA MET A 2 -11.34 -8.74 8.06
C MET A 2 -10.04 -8.56 7.29
N THR A 3 -9.49 -9.66 6.80
CA THR A 3 -8.33 -9.65 5.90
C THR A 3 -8.77 -9.02 4.60
N GLU A 4 -8.42 -7.75 4.39
CA GLU A 4 -8.51 -7.17 3.05
C GLU A 4 -7.43 -7.78 2.17
N ASN A 5 -7.85 -8.28 1.01
CA ASN A 5 -6.93 -8.69 -0.04
C ASN A 5 -6.47 -7.41 -0.74
N VAL A 6 -5.24 -7.01 -0.46
CA VAL A 6 -4.64 -5.79 -1.02
C VAL A 6 -3.71 -6.20 -2.16
N GLU A 7 -3.99 -5.68 -3.35
CA GLU A 7 -3.07 -5.73 -4.48
C GLU A 7 -2.13 -4.53 -4.42
N MET A 8 -0.84 -4.76 -4.70
CA MET A 8 0.17 -3.73 -4.61
C MET A 8 1.16 -3.87 -5.77
N GLU A 9 1.40 -2.75 -6.43
CA GLU A 9 2.48 -2.57 -7.40
C GLU A 9 3.60 -1.74 -6.75
N ILE A 10 4.85 -2.12 -7.00
CA ILE A 10 6.02 -1.38 -6.50
C ILE A 10 6.83 -0.90 -7.69
N PHE A 11 6.97 0.42 -7.78
CA PHE A 11 7.84 1.05 -8.75
C PHE A 11 9.10 1.58 -8.08
N VAL A 12 10.27 1.13 -8.53
CA VAL A 12 11.58 1.65 -8.09
C VAL A 12 12.21 2.40 -9.26
N ASP A 13 12.45 3.70 -9.07
CA ASP A 13 12.97 4.59 -10.14
C ASP A 13 12.14 4.56 -11.44
N GLY A 14 10.86 4.23 -11.34
CA GLY A 14 9.93 4.12 -12.47
C GLY A 14 9.86 2.73 -13.11
N GLU A 15 10.66 1.78 -12.65
CA GLU A 15 10.59 0.38 -13.08
C GLU A 15 9.62 -0.42 -12.21
N ASP A 16 8.71 -1.15 -12.84
CA ASP A 16 7.81 -2.10 -12.16
C ASP A 16 8.61 -3.30 -11.63
N ILE A 17 8.50 -3.54 -10.33
CA ILE A 17 9.24 -4.60 -9.63
C ILE A 17 8.27 -5.72 -9.29
N ASP A 18 8.57 -6.91 -9.82
CA ASP A 18 7.80 -8.12 -9.50
C ASP A 18 7.75 -8.36 -7.99
N THR A 19 6.57 -8.16 -7.42
CA THR A 19 6.33 -8.25 -6.00
C THR A 19 5.77 -9.62 -5.64
N LYS A 20 6.53 -10.38 -4.84
CA LYS A 20 6.04 -11.64 -4.27
C LYS A 20 4.86 -11.39 -3.34
N GLU A 21 3.92 -12.34 -3.30
CA GLU A 21 2.73 -12.33 -2.42
C GLU A 21 3.07 -12.01 -0.95
N PHE A 22 4.19 -12.51 -0.43
CA PHE A 22 4.65 -12.19 0.92
C PHE A 22 4.89 -10.68 1.13
N VAL A 23 5.56 -10.03 0.18
CA VAL A 23 5.89 -8.60 0.26
C VAL A 23 4.62 -7.76 0.16
N GLN A 24 3.71 -8.11 -0.76
CA GLN A 24 2.40 -7.45 -0.88
C GLN A 24 1.61 -7.55 0.42
N ASN A 25 1.57 -8.73 1.05
CA ASN A 25 0.89 -8.91 2.33
C ASN A 25 1.51 -8.08 3.46
N VAL A 26 2.83 -8.01 3.56
CA VAL A 26 3.49 -7.27 4.65
C VAL A 26 3.35 -5.76 4.45
N ILE A 27 3.71 -5.26 3.28
CA ILE A 27 3.76 -3.82 3.01
C ILE A 27 2.34 -3.27 2.78
N GLY A 28 1.52 -3.94 1.96
CA GLY A 28 0.16 -3.51 1.66
C GLY A 28 -0.69 -3.37 2.92
N ARG A 29 -0.63 -4.35 3.82
CA ARG A 29 -1.36 -4.27 5.11
C ARG A 29 -0.83 -3.16 6.02
N ALA A 30 0.48 -2.94 6.03
CA ALA A 30 1.06 -1.84 6.80
C ALA A 30 0.61 -0.47 6.26
N ILE A 31 0.52 -0.31 4.93
CA ILE A 31 0.02 0.90 4.28
C ILE A 31 -1.47 1.11 4.61
N VAL A 32 -2.32 0.10 4.43
CA VAL A 32 -3.75 0.19 4.77
C VAL A 32 -3.94 0.54 6.25
N GLY A 33 -3.19 -0.13 7.13
CA GLY A 33 -3.18 0.14 8.57
C GLY A 33 -2.78 1.59 8.88
N ALA A 34 -1.73 2.12 8.24
CA ALA A 34 -1.32 3.50 8.42
C ALA A 34 -2.37 4.49 7.90
N VAL A 35 -2.88 4.27 6.69
CA VAL A 35 -3.84 5.17 6.01
C VAL A 35 -5.18 5.25 6.75
N SER A 36 -5.68 4.13 7.28
CA SER A 36 -6.92 4.11 8.09
C SER A 36 -6.86 4.97 9.36
N THR A 37 -5.66 5.32 9.84
CA THR A 37 -5.49 6.20 11.00
C THR A 37 -5.38 7.69 10.63
N LEU A 38 -5.26 8.02 9.34
CA LEU A 38 -5.10 9.38 8.88
C LEU A 38 -6.43 10.14 8.94
N ARG A 39 -6.41 11.32 9.56
CA ARG A 39 -7.60 12.19 9.59
C ARG A 39 -7.96 12.66 8.18
N GLY A 40 -9.23 12.49 7.82
CA GLY A 40 -9.79 12.96 6.55
C GLY A 40 -9.70 11.95 5.41
N VAL A 41 -9.17 10.75 5.66
CA VAL A 41 -9.30 9.61 4.74
C VAL A 41 -10.55 8.83 5.11
N SER A 42 -11.39 8.54 4.11
CA SER A 42 -12.59 7.71 4.26
C SER A 42 -12.23 6.23 4.20
N ASP A 43 -13.01 5.37 4.87
CA ASP A 43 -12.80 3.91 4.86
C ASP A 43 -13.20 3.24 3.52
N ASP A 44 -13.79 3.99 2.58
CA ASP A 44 -14.28 3.52 1.27
C ASP A 44 -13.33 3.83 0.10
N TRP A 45 -12.05 4.07 0.39
CA TRP A 45 -11.02 4.30 -0.63
C TRP A 45 -10.95 3.13 -1.63
N GLN A 46 -10.71 3.46 -2.90
CA GLN A 46 -10.56 2.48 -3.97
C GLN A 46 -9.09 2.20 -4.29
N GLU A 47 -8.22 3.19 -4.06
CA GLU A 47 -6.79 3.14 -4.37
C GLU A 47 -6.01 4.02 -3.40
N ILE A 48 -4.79 3.59 -3.04
CA ILE A 48 -3.86 4.34 -2.19
C ILE A 48 -2.54 4.53 -2.95
N ASP A 49 -2.24 5.78 -3.32
CA ASP A 49 -0.96 6.16 -3.94
C ASP A 49 0.06 6.59 -2.87
N VAL A 50 1.16 5.82 -2.73
CA VAL A 50 2.26 6.15 -1.80
C VAL A 50 3.53 6.51 -2.57
N LYS A 51 4.07 7.71 -2.35
CA LYS A 51 5.33 8.17 -2.96
C LYS A 51 6.40 8.41 -1.91
N VAL A 52 7.49 7.64 -1.98
CA VAL A 52 8.66 7.80 -1.12
C VAL A 52 9.80 8.40 -1.94
N LYS A 53 10.41 9.48 -1.45
CA LYS A 53 11.61 10.08 -2.05
C LYS A 53 12.78 9.95 -1.10
N ARG A 54 13.91 9.45 -1.60
CA ARG A 54 15.18 9.51 -0.88
C ARG A 54 15.59 10.98 -0.72
N LYS A 55 16.00 11.36 0.50
CA LYS A 55 16.59 12.66 0.80
C LYS A 55 18.05 12.49 1.19
#